data_AF-H9FIK6-F1
#
_entry.id   AF-H9FIK6-F1
#
_cell.length_a   1.000
_cell.length_b   1.000
_cell.length_c   1.000
_cell.angle_alpha   90.00
_cell.angle_beta   90.00
_cell.angle_gamma   90.00
#
_symmetry.space_group_name_H-M   'P 1'
#
loop_
_entity.id
_entity.type
_entity.pdbx_description
1 polymer ?
#
loop_
_entity_poly.entity_id
_entity_poly.type
_entity_poly.pdbx_seq_one_letter_code
_entity_poly.pdbx_strand_id
1 'polypeptide(L)'
;GTIESPGFPHGYPNYANCTWIIITGERNRIQLSFHTFALEEDFDILSVYDGQPQQGNLKVRLSGFQLPSSIVSTGSILTLWFTTDFAVSAQGFKALYEVLPSHTCGNPGEILKGVLHGTRFNIGDKIRYSCLSGYILEGHAIL
;
A
#
# COMPACT_ATOMS: atom_id res chain seq x y z
N GLY A 1 7.00 -0.19 -10.16
CA GLY A 1 8.17 0.59 -9.74
C GLY A 1 8.26 0.57 -8.23
N THR A 2 9.17 1.36 -7.66
CA THR A 2 9.42 1.41 -6.21
C THR A 2 9.47 2.86 -5.75
N ILE A 3 8.93 3.14 -4.57
CA ILE A 3 9.04 4.41 -3.85
C ILE A 3 9.66 4.12 -2.48
N GLU A 4 10.66 4.90 -2.11
CA GLU A 4 11.31 4.85 -0.81
C GLU A 4 11.25 6.24 -0.17
N SER A 5 11.07 6.28 1.15
CA SER A 5 11.23 7.53 1.89
C SER A 5 12.67 8.07 1.74
N PRO A 6 12.88 9.39 1.80
CA PRO A 6 14.24 9.95 1.76
C PRO A 6 15.11 9.33 2.86
N GLY A 7 16.36 8.99 2.56
CA GLY A 7 17.29 8.42 3.54
C GLY A 7 17.03 6.96 3.93
N PHE A 8 16.03 6.28 3.35
CA PHE A 8 15.82 4.84 3.55
C PHE A 8 17.09 4.04 3.20
N PRO A 9 17.47 3.01 3.99
CA PRO A 9 16.88 2.53 5.23
C PRO A 9 17.50 3.15 6.51
N HIS A 10 18.29 4.22 6.37
CA HIS A 10 19.08 4.81 7.45
C HIS A 10 18.35 5.85 8.30
N GLY A 11 17.20 6.33 7.82
CA GLY A 11 16.37 7.30 8.52
C GLY A 11 15.92 8.43 7.61
N TYR A 12 14.65 8.82 7.71
CA TYR A 12 14.15 10.00 7.00
C TYR A 12 14.52 11.30 7.73
N PRO A 13 14.71 12.43 7.01
CA PRO A 13 14.99 13.70 7.64
C PRO A 13 13.74 14.26 8.34
N ASN A 14 13.95 14.99 9.43
CA ASN A 14 12.90 15.78 10.07
C ASN A 14 12.46 16.92 9.13
N TYR A 15 11.24 17.42 9.32
CA TYR A 15 10.59 18.42 8.47
C TYR A 15 10.50 18.04 6.99
N ALA A 16 10.51 16.75 6.67
CA ALA A 16 10.29 16.26 5.32
C ALA A 16 8.88 16.64 4.85
N ASN A 17 8.78 17.03 3.59
CA ASN A 17 7.52 17.25 2.89
C ASN A 17 7.69 16.74 1.45
N CYS A 18 7.35 15.48 1.25
CA CYS A 18 7.61 14.76 0.01
C CYS A 18 6.30 14.30 -0.62
N THR A 19 6.15 14.54 -1.92
CA THR A 19 4.98 14.13 -2.68
C THR A 19 5.40 13.31 -3.89
N TRP A 20 4.79 12.14 -4.04
CA TRP A 20 4.92 11.30 -5.23
C TRP A 20 3.57 11.13 -5.89
N ILE A 21 3.50 11.39 -7.19
CA ILE A 21 2.29 11.22 -7.99
C ILE A 21 2.56 10.08 -8.98
N ILE A 22 1.82 8.99 -8.83
CA ILE A 22 1.88 7.85 -9.74
C ILE A 22 0.74 8.01 -10.75
N ILE A 23 1.08 7.96 -12.03
CA ILE A 23 0.12 8.10 -13.14
C ILE A 23 0.25 6.89 -14.06
N THR A 24 -0.89 6.29 -14.45
CA THR A 24 -0.97 5.20 -15.42
C THR A 24 -1.90 5.56 -16.59
N GLY A 25 -2.00 4.68 -17.58
CA GLY A 25 -2.92 4.81 -18.70
C GLY A 25 -4.39 4.84 -18.27
N GLU A 26 -5.24 5.41 -19.12
CA GLU A 26 -6.67 5.52 -18.85
C GLU A 26 -7.31 4.15 -18.55
N ARG A 27 -8.28 4.15 -17.63
CA ARG A 27 -9.02 2.95 -17.15
C ARG A 27 -8.19 1.91 -16.39
N ASN A 28 -6.88 2.07 -16.28
CA ASN A 28 -6.07 1.28 -15.37
C ASN A 28 -6.12 1.86 -13.95
N ARG A 29 -5.86 0.99 -12.98
CA ARG A 29 -5.69 1.31 -11.56
C ARG A 29 -4.24 1.10 -11.15
N ILE A 30 -3.92 1.47 -9.93
CA ILE A 30 -2.58 1.39 -9.33
C ILE A 30 -2.73 0.61 -8.02
N GLN A 31 -1.94 -0.45 -7.87
CA GLN A 31 -1.79 -1.15 -6.60
C GLN A 31 -0.48 -0.74 -5.96
N LEU A 32 -0.54 -0.34 -4.69
CA LEU A 32 0.59 0.04 -3.84
C LEU A 32 0.70 -1.00 -2.71
N SER A 33 1.86 -1.63 -2.58
CA SER A 33 2.14 -2.64 -1.56
C SER A 33 3.40 -2.27 -0.79
N PHE A 34 3.33 -2.32 0.54
CA PHE A 34 4.44 -1.97 1.42
C PHE A 34 5.30 -3.21 1.72
N HIS A 35 6.62 -3.06 1.58
CA HIS A 35 7.59 -4.09 1.93
C HIS A 35 8.24 -3.79 3.30
N THR A 36 8.47 -2.52 3.60
CA THR A 36 8.92 -2.05 4.92
C THR A 36 8.17 -0.79 5.29
N PHE A 37 7.88 -0.63 6.59
CA PHE A 37 7.19 0.54 7.11
C PHE A 37 7.55 0.75 8.58
N ALA A 38 8.16 1.90 8.87
CA ALA A 38 8.53 2.32 10.21
C ALA A 38 8.60 3.85 10.24
N LEU A 39 7.57 4.49 10.78
CA LEU A 39 7.46 5.93 11.02
C LEU A 39 7.26 6.19 12.51
N GLU A 40 7.50 7.42 12.96
CA GLU A 40 7.06 7.85 14.29
C GLU A 40 5.53 7.77 14.37
N GLU A 41 5.02 7.14 15.42
CA GLU A 41 3.59 6.92 15.61
C GLU A 41 2.88 8.25 15.88
N ASP A 42 1.78 8.50 15.16
CA ASP A 42 0.94 9.71 15.24
C ASP A 42 1.56 11.08 14.87
N PHE A 43 2.89 11.19 14.75
CA PHE A 43 3.58 12.44 14.38
C PHE A 43 3.99 12.48 12.91
N ASP A 44 4.58 11.39 12.41
CA ASP A 44 5.03 11.28 11.03
C ASP A 44 4.03 10.50 10.19
N ILE A 45 3.53 11.14 9.13
CA ILE A 45 2.34 10.68 8.42
C ILE A 45 2.64 10.48 6.95
N LEU A 46 2.39 9.27 6.46
CA LEU A 46 2.19 9.00 5.04
C LEU A 46 0.69 9.03 4.71
N SER A 47 0.26 10.07 4.00
CA SER A 47 -1.11 10.21 3.48
C SER A 47 -1.19 9.69 2.06
N VAL A 48 -2.20 8.88 1.76
CA VAL A 48 -2.42 8.31 0.42
C VAL A 48 -3.76 8.79 -0.14
N TYR A 49 -3.74 9.43 -1.31
CA TYR A 49 -4.90 10.01 -1.99
C TYR A 49 -5.24 9.26 -3.28
N ASP A 50 -6.53 9.06 -3.53
CA ASP A 50 -7.07 8.47 -4.75
C ASP A 50 -7.26 9.54 -5.84
N GLY A 51 -6.16 9.90 -6.50
CA GLY A 51 -6.10 11.00 -7.45
C GLY A 51 -5.15 12.12 -7.01
N GLN A 52 -5.36 13.32 -7.54
CA GLN A 52 -4.66 14.52 -7.07
C GLN A 52 -5.11 14.87 -5.64
N PRO A 53 -4.23 15.37 -4.75
CA PRO A 53 -4.60 15.66 -3.37
C PRO A 53 -5.75 16.68 -3.29
N GLN A 54 -6.90 16.27 -2.77
CA GLN A 54 -8.07 17.12 -2.55
C GLN A 54 -8.80 16.70 -1.27
N GLN A 55 -9.65 17.59 -0.74
CA GLN A 55 -10.55 17.20 0.35
C GLN A 55 -11.59 16.21 -0.21
N GLY A 56 -11.68 15.02 0.39
CA GLY A 56 -12.67 13.99 0.02
C GLY A 56 -12.11 12.76 -0.70
N ASN A 57 -10.85 12.78 -1.17
CA ASN A 57 -10.22 11.61 -1.80
C ASN A 57 -8.99 11.07 -1.03
N LEU A 58 -8.82 11.47 0.23
CA LEU A 58 -7.89 10.82 1.15
C LEU A 58 -8.36 9.39 1.41
N LYS A 59 -7.53 8.39 1.06
CA LYS A 59 -7.84 6.98 1.32
C LYS A 59 -7.43 6.57 2.73
N VAL A 60 -6.21 6.92 3.14
CA VAL A 60 -5.65 6.50 4.41
C VAL A 60 -4.52 7.41 4.87
N ARG A 61 -4.33 7.49 6.19
CA ARG A 61 -3.16 8.05 6.86
C ARG A 61 -2.45 6.90 7.59
N LEU A 62 -1.15 6.80 7.39
CA LEU A 62 -0.32 5.72 7.93
C LEU A 62 0.79 6.30 8.79
N SER A 63 1.03 5.69 9.95
CA SER A 63 2.04 6.04 10.95
C SER A 63 2.45 4.79 11.73
N GLY A 64 3.51 4.89 12.55
CA GLY A 64 3.98 3.79 13.39
C GLY A 64 4.70 2.67 12.62
N PHE A 65 4.69 1.47 13.19
CA PHE A 65 5.54 0.33 12.75
C PHE A 65 4.75 -0.84 12.15
N GLN A 66 3.43 -0.76 12.11
CA GLN A 66 2.63 -1.82 11.53
C GLN A 66 2.70 -1.76 10.01
N LEU A 67 3.08 -2.88 9.38
CA LEU A 67 3.13 -2.97 7.93
C LEU A 67 1.71 -2.78 7.34
N PRO A 68 1.46 -1.74 6.53
CA PRO A 68 0.14 -1.47 6.01
C PRO A 68 -0.32 -2.50 4.97
N SER A 69 -1.63 -2.77 4.93
CA SER A 69 -2.24 -3.53 3.84
C SER A 69 -2.06 -2.83 2.50
N SER A 70 -2.07 -3.61 1.41
CA SER A 70 -2.02 -3.06 0.05
C SER A 70 -3.18 -2.11 -0.22
N ILE A 71 -2.91 -1.05 -0.97
CA ILE A 71 -3.87 -0.01 -1.34
C ILE A 71 -4.05 -0.03 -2.85
N VAL A 72 -5.30 -0.07 -3.31
CA VAL A 72 -5.65 -0.02 -4.73
C VAL A 72 -6.37 1.29 -5.03
N SER A 73 -5.91 2.05 -6.02
CA SER A 73 -6.60 3.25 -6.52
C SER A 73 -7.91 2.90 -7.24
N THR A 74 -8.85 3.84 -7.29
CA THR A 74 -10.06 3.71 -8.13
C THR A 74 -9.82 4.16 -9.55
N GLY A 75 -8.88 5.09 -9.76
CA GLY A 75 -8.52 5.63 -11.07
C GLY A 75 -7.05 5.48 -11.44
N SER A 76 -6.62 6.21 -12.47
CA SER A 76 -5.28 6.13 -13.03
C SER A 76 -4.24 7.00 -12.32
N ILE A 77 -4.60 7.66 -11.21
CA ILE A 77 -3.73 8.54 -10.43
C ILE A 77 -3.79 8.12 -8.96
N LEU A 78 -2.63 7.97 -8.32
CA LEU A 78 -2.48 7.74 -6.88
C LEU A 78 -1.38 8.67 -6.35
N THR A 79 -1.67 9.43 -5.29
CA THR A 79 -0.71 10.36 -4.71
C THR A 79 -0.32 9.95 -3.30
N LEU A 80 0.98 9.89 -3.02
CA LEU A 80 1.55 9.70 -1.69
C LEU A 80 2.09 11.05 -1.22
N TRP A 81 1.73 11.45 -0.01
CA TRP A 81 2.21 12.67 0.62
C TRP A 81 2.77 12.33 2.01
N PHE A 82 4.08 12.44 2.16
CA PHE A 82 4.80 12.13 3.38
C PHE A 82 5.25 13.41 4.07
N THR A 83 4.85 13.58 5.32
CA THR A 83 5.21 14.73 6.15
C THR A 83 5.74 14.26 7.49
N THR A 84 6.82 14.89 7.96
CA THR A 84 7.42 14.57 9.26
C THR A 84 7.53 15.81 10.15
N ASP A 85 7.63 15.58 11.45
CA ASP A 85 7.74 16.65 12.44
C ASP A 85 9.21 17.09 12.66
N PHE A 86 9.51 17.76 13.79
CA PHE A 86 10.84 18.30 14.08
C PHE A 86 11.85 17.32 14.68
N ALA A 87 11.42 16.15 15.15
CA ALA A 87 12.24 15.21 15.89
C ALA A 87 12.00 13.77 15.42
N VAL A 88 12.66 12.82 16.10
CA VAL A 88 12.44 11.36 16.01
C VAL A 88 12.27 10.79 14.60
N SER A 89 13.35 10.20 14.09
CA SER A 89 13.31 9.50 12.80
C SER A 89 13.33 7.98 12.99
N ALA A 90 12.71 7.27 12.06
CA ALA A 90 12.74 5.82 11.94
C ALA A 90 13.20 5.40 10.54
N GLN A 91 13.33 4.09 10.28
CA GLN A 91 13.83 3.55 9.01
C GLN A 91 13.09 4.10 7.77
N GLY A 92 11.82 4.49 7.91
CA GLY A 92 10.98 4.98 6.84
C GLY A 92 10.20 3.86 6.15
N PHE A 93 9.89 4.04 4.87
CA PHE A 93 9.10 3.07 4.12
C PHE A 93 9.71 2.74 2.76
N LYS A 94 9.41 1.52 2.30
CA LYS A 94 9.62 1.06 0.93
C LYS A 94 8.33 0.46 0.42
N ALA A 95 7.80 1.04 -0.64
CA ALA A 95 6.58 0.60 -1.29
C ALA A 95 6.83 0.25 -2.77
N LEU A 96 6.21 -0.81 -3.25
CA LEU A 96 6.16 -1.15 -4.65
C LEU A 96 4.81 -0.73 -5.22
N TYR A 97 4.82 -0.20 -6.43
CA TYR A 97 3.60 0.11 -7.17
C TYR A 97 3.55 -0.63 -8.50
N GLU A 98 2.38 -1.14 -8.84
CA GLU A 98 2.10 -1.84 -10.09
C GLU A 98 0.84 -1.31 -10.76
N VAL A 99 0.83 -1.42 -12.09
CA VAL A 99 -0.36 -1.08 -12.88
C VAL A 99 -1.31 -2.26 -12.82
N LEU A 100 -2.56 -2.00 -12.45
CA LEU A 100 -3.65 -2.95 -12.50
C LEU A 100 -4.55 -2.64 -13.71
N PRO A 101 -4.49 -3.44 -14.79
CA PRO A 101 -5.44 -3.33 -15.88
C PRO A 101 -6.90 -3.44 -15.43
N SER A 102 -7.81 -2.83 -16.19
CA SER A 102 -9.25 -2.80 -15.86
C SER A 102 -9.92 -4.19 -15.75
N HIS A 103 -9.33 -5.22 -16.35
CA HIS A 103 -9.85 -6.59 -16.35
C HIS A 103 -9.36 -7.44 -15.17
N THR A 104 -8.48 -6.92 -14.32
CA THR A 104 -7.95 -7.62 -13.15
C THR A 104 -8.33 -6.94 -11.84
N CYS A 105 -8.54 -7.76 -10.79
CA CYS A 105 -8.72 -7.32 -9.42
C CYS A 105 -7.39 -6.97 -8.73
N GLY A 106 -6.25 -7.29 -9.34
CA GLY A 106 -4.94 -7.21 -8.72
C GLY A 106 -4.65 -8.39 -7.80
N ASN A 107 -3.45 -8.41 -7.24
CA ASN A 107 -3.07 -9.46 -6.31
C ASN A 107 -3.74 -9.18 -4.94
N PRO A 108 -4.50 -10.14 -4.38
CA PRO A 108 -5.12 -10.01 -3.05
C PRO A 108 -4.14 -9.70 -1.90
N GLY A 109 -2.84 -9.85 -2.14
CA GLY A 109 -1.78 -9.64 -1.17
C GLY A 109 -1.40 -10.93 -0.44
N GLU A 110 -0.47 -10.81 0.49
CA GLU A 110 -0.05 -11.93 1.33
C GLU A 110 -1.02 -12.12 2.49
N ILE A 111 -1.41 -13.37 2.74
CA ILE A 111 -2.23 -13.72 3.90
C ILE A 111 -1.31 -14.21 5.01
N LEU A 112 -1.43 -13.59 6.18
CA LEU A 112 -0.69 -14.00 7.36
C LEU A 112 -0.98 -15.47 7.69
N LYS A 113 0.06 -16.31 7.68
CA LYS A 113 -0.03 -17.76 7.92
C LYS A 113 -0.97 -18.50 6.95
N GLY A 114 -1.22 -17.92 5.78
CA GLY A 114 -2.00 -18.49 4.69
C GLY A 114 -1.15 -18.68 3.43
N VAL A 115 -1.74 -19.41 2.49
CA VAL A 115 -1.23 -19.63 1.14
C VAL A 115 -2.35 -19.26 0.17
N LEU A 116 -2.08 -18.29 -0.69
CA LEU A 116 -2.94 -17.95 -1.82
C LEU A 116 -2.57 -18.84 -3.00
N HIS A 117 -3.57 -19.52 -3.57
CA HIS A 117 -3.39 -20.38 -4.74
C HIS A 117 -3.73 -19.61 -6.01
N GLY A 118 -2.82 -19.66 -6.98
CA GLY A 118 -2.96 -19.01 -8.28
C GLY A 118 -2.06 -17.79 -8.44
N THR A 119 -1.92 -17.35 -9.70
CA THR A 119 -1.01 -16.24 -10.08
C THR A 119 -1.70 -15.18 -10.95
N ARG A 120 -2.99 -15.36 -11.27
CA ARG A 120 -3.81 -14.41 -12.03
C ARG A 120 -5.16 -14.28 -11.36
N PHE A 121 -5.62 -13.04 -11.26
CA PHE A 121 -6.82 -12.66 -10.50
C PHE A 121 -7.64 -11.69 -11.35
N ASN A 122 -8.30 -12.23 -12.37
CA ASN A 122 -9.15 -11.47 -13.26
C ASN A 122 -10.57 -11.35 -12.70
N ILE A 123 -11.32 -10.40 -13.22
CA ILE A 123 -12.74 -10.26 -12.90
C ILE A 123 -13.46 -11.56 -13.30
N GLY A 124 -14.15 -12.18 -12.35
CA GLY A 124 -14.85 -13.45 -12.53
C GLY A 124 -14.05 -14.70 -12.09
N ASP A 125 -12.77 -14.55 -11.76
CA ASP A 125 -11.97 -15.66 -11.24
C ASP A 125 -12.41 -16.04 -9.81
N LYS A 126 -12.23 -17.33 -9.47
CA LYS A 126 -12.38 -17.83 -8.10
C LYS A 126 -11.02 -18.00 -7.47
N ILE A 127 -10.82 -17.35 -6.32
CA ILE A 127 -9.59 -17.46 -5.53
C ILE A 127 -9.70 -18.58 -4.49
N ARG A 128 -8.58 -19.23 -4.18
CA ARG A 128 -8.52 -20.27 -3.16
C ARG A 128 -7.41 -19.96 -2.17
N TYR A 129 -7.76 -20.01 -0.90
CA TYR A 129 -6.83 -19.88 0.21
C TYR A 129 -6.69 -21.21 0.95
N SER A 130 -5.52 -21.46 1.52
CA SER A 130 -5.29 -22.53 2.48
C SER A 130 -4.41 -22.05 3.61
N CYS A 131 -4.50 -22.69 4.78
CA CYS A 131 -3.65 -22.36 5.91
C CYS A 131 -2.33 -23.14 5.91
N LEU A 132 -1.31 -22.55 6.51
CA LEU A 132 -0.14 -23.30 6.95
C LEU A 132 -0.53 -24.32 8.03
N SER A 133 0.30 -25.36 8.21
CA SER A 133 0.06 -26.38 9.23
C SER A 133 -0.11 -25.73 10.62
N GLY A 134 -1.15 -26.13 11.35
CA GLY A 134 -1.49 -25.59 12.67
C GLY A 134 -2.41 -24.36 12.66
N TYR A 135 -2.83 -23.87 11.49
CA TYR A 135 -3.75 -22.73 11.37
C TYR A 135 -5.08 -23.14 10.73
N ILE A 136 -6.14 -22.41 11.06
CA ILE A 136 -7.49 -22.60 10.49
C ILE A 136 -7.92 -21.34 9.74
N LEU A 137 -8.70 -21.53 8.66
CA LEU A 137 -9.34 -20.41 7.97
C LEU A 137 -10.50 -19.93 8.82
N GLU A 138 -10.48 -18.65 9.17
CA GLU A 138 -11.57 -17.97 9.86
C GLU A 138 -12.18 -16.93 8.91
N GLY A 139 -13.51 -16.96 8.75
CA GLY A 139 -14.25 -16.06 7.86
C GLY A 139 -15.23 -16.75 6.91
N HIS A 140 -15.90 -15.96 6.08
CA HIS A 140 -16.86 -16.47 5.09
C HIS A 140 -16.16 -16.78 3.76
N ALA A 141 -16.57 -17.87 3.11
CA ALA A 141 -16.04 -18.29 1.81
C ALA A 141 -16.53 -17.41 0.63
N ILE A 142 -17.43 -16.47 0.88
CA ILE A 142 -18.01 -15.55 -0.12
C ILE A 142 -17.95 -14.15 0.49
N LEU A 143 -17.32 -13.22 -0.24
CA LEU A 143 -17.34 -11.77 0.00
C LEU A 143 -18.32 -11.11 -0.97
#